data_AF-A0A7D5GKI7-F1
#
_entry.id   AF-A0A7D5GKI7-F1
#
_cell.length_a   1.000
_cell.length_b   1.000
_cell.length_c   1.000
_cell.angle_alpha   90.00
_cell.angle_beta   90.00
_cell.angle_gamma   90.00
#
_symmetry.space_group_name_H-M   'P 1'
#
loop_
_entity.id
_entity.type
_entity.pdbx_description
1 polymer ?
#
loop_
_entity_poly.entity_id
_entity_poly.type
_entity_poly.pdbx_seq_one_letter_code
_entity_poly.pdbx_strand_id
1 'polypeptide(L)'
;MTNWLRVVSVSSGTFLFALSVWAAVAYGGPLRFLPGVITALTILLLPRALAYAKLWSRRGRRYLVARRRGAAELDATFVSDEPDPNPDGALTIIADAVGGDIADSVRRESFSEGEGLMVKHGGFHNSFVRLTDSGRLVVTGASERTRTLAEWVADLRDVSMRSHSNNPLVGPIPVRGAPRWFLALGLVAILVIGVMGVVNTAYATDTYTAPEKAVLVSYDARADFDPGTTPTDARLGKAEFLVGALSEEAVEVAWEKNESAYIVEDGRQAIEMSRDVRTHLRTAREGSLTPDQQERAADIETDLHEAEREVAAALGERLEYGTAGPYAGEVRSLRGRLLRLAERPA
;
A
#
# COMPACT_ATOMS: atom_id res chain seq x y z
N MET A 1 14.91 17.33 -5.09
CA MET A 1 14.96 15.99 -4.46
C MET A 1 13.60 15.32 -4.60
N THR A 2 13.53 14.26 -5.38
CA THR A 2 12.32 13.46 -5.61
C THR A 2 11.80 12.91 -4.28
N ASN A 3 10.52 13.13 -3.99
CA ASN A 3 9.91 12.64 -2.75
C ASN A 3 9.69 11.11 -2.88
N TRP A 4 10.72 10.33 -2.60
CA TRP A 4 10.72 8.86 -2.67
C TRP A 4 9.48 8.21 -2.00
N LEU A 5 8.95 8.80 -0.91
CA LEU A 5 7.75 8.32 -0.24
C LEU A 5 6.52 8.42 -1.15
N ARG A 6 6.44 9.47 -1.97
CA ARG A 6 5.42 9.62 -3.00
C ARG A 6 5.60 8.54 -4.08
N VAL A 7 6.84 8.26 -4.47
CA VAL A 7 7.13 7.20 -5.46
C VAL A 7 6.66 5.86 -4.93
N VAL A 8 7.07 5.47 -3.71
CA VAL A 8 6.64 4.21 -3.07
C VAL A 8 5.12 4.14 -2.93
N SER A 9 4.48 5.18 -2.38
CA SER A 9 3.03 5.22 -2.22
C SER A 9 2.29 5.09 -3.56
N VAL A 10 2.71 5.82 -4.59
CA VAL A 10 2.07 5.78 -5.91
C VAL A 10 2.32 4.45 -6.62
N SER A 11 3.56 3.94 -6.62
CA SER A 11 3.88 2.69 -7.31
C SER A 11 3.22 1.50 -6.62
N SER A 12 3.37 1.36 -5.30
CA SER A 12 2.77 0.28 -4.53
C SER A 12 1.24 0.31 -4.59
N GLY A 13 0.65 1.50 -4.45
CA GLY A 13 -0.79 1.67 -4.52
C GLY A 13 -1.35 1.36 -5.90
N THR A 14 -0.73 1.87 -6.97
CA THR A 14 -1.14 1.58 -8.35
C THR A 14 -1.00 0.10 -8.67
N PHE A 15 0.12 -0.51 -8.28
CA PHE A 15 0.37 -1.94 -8.50
C PHE A 15 -0.70 -2.80 -7.82
N LEU A 16 -0.96 -2.59 -6.52
CA LEU A 16 -1.96 -3.38 -5.79
C LEU A 16 -3.39 -3.15 -6.34
N PHE A 17 -3.70 -1.92 -6.76
CA PHE A 17 -4.97 -1.62 -7.41
C PHE A 17 -5.13 -2.40 -8.70
N ALA A 18 -4.13 -2.35 -9.59
CA ALA A 18 -4.14 -3.06 -10.86
C ALA A 18 -4.24 -4.57 -10.65
N LEU A 19 -3.45 -5.12 -9.71
CA LEU A 19 -3.49 -6.53 -9.34
C LEU A 19 -4.88 -6.95 -8.83
N SER A 20 -5.51 -6.14 -7.98
CA SER A 20 -6.85 -6.44 -7.43
C SER A 20 -7.94 -6.38 -8.50
N VAL A 21 -7.86 -5.43 -9.42
CA VAL A 21 -8.80 -5.29 -10.54
C VAL A 21 -8.63 -6.43 -11.54
N TRP A 22 -7.39 -6.77 -11.90
CA TRP A 22 -7.11 -7.92 -12.74
C TRP A 22 -7.64 -9.21 -12.10
N ALA A 23 -7.35 -9.46 -10.82
CA ALA A 23 -7.80 -10.65 -10.11
C ALA A 23 -9.34 -10.73 -10.05
N ALA A 24 -10.04 -9.59 -9.88
CA ALA A 24 -11.49 -9.54 -9.94
C ALA A 24 -12.07 -9.97 -11.30
N VAL A 25 -11.36 -9.70 -12.39
CA VAL A 25 -11.75 -10.13 -13.74
C VAL A 25 -11.37 -11.59 -13.96
N ALA A 26 -10.15 -11.99 -13.64
CA ALA A 26 -9.61 -13.33 -13.89
C ALA A 26 -10.29 -14.43 -13.08
N TYR A 27 -10.54 -14.18 -11.78
CA TYR A 27 -11.12 -15.18 -10.86
C TYR A 27 -12.61 -14.95 -10.58
N GLY A 28 -13.18 -13.86 -11.10
CA GLY A 28 -14.58 -13.48 -10.92
C GLY A 28 -14.93 -13.00 -9.50
N GLY A 29 -16.14 -12.43 -9.37
CA GLY A 29 -16.65 -11.94 -8.09
C GLY A 29 -15.95 -10.64 -7.63
N PRO A 30 -16.23 -9.49 -8.25
CA PRO A 30 -15.50 -8.23 -8.00
C PRO A 30 -15.52 -7.78 -6.55
N LEU A 31 -16.58 -8.10 -5.80
CA LEU A 31 -16.70 -7.78 -4.38
C LEU A 31 -15.67 -8.55 -3.51
N ARG A 32 -15.20 -9.72 -3.96
CA ARG A 32 -14.19 -10.52 -3.23
C ARG A 32 -12.85 -9.81 -3.13
N PHE A 33 -12.50 -9.00 -4.14
CA PHE A 33 -11.22 -8.29 -4.22
C PHE A 33 -11.32 -6.81 -3.80
N LEU A 34 -12.51 -6.35 -3.38
CA LEU A 34 -12.71 -4.99 -2.86
C LEU A 34 -11.77 -4.63 -1.69
N PRO A 35 -11.47 -5.54 -0.73
CA PRO A 35 -10.48 -5.26 0.32
C PRO A 35 -9.09 -4.90 -0.23
N GLY A 36 -8.66 -5.53 -1.33
CA GLY A 36 -7.40 -5.22 -2.01
C GLY A 36 -7.41 -3.81 -2.59
N VAL A 37 -8.51 -3.42 -3.24
CA VAL A 37 -8.73 -2.05 -3.76
C VAL A 37 -8.71 -1.01 -2.64
N ILE A 38 -9.39 -1.27 -1.52
CA ILE A 38 -9.40 -0.36 -0.36
C ILE A 38 -7.99 -0.21 0.22
N THR A 39 -7.24 -1.31 0.30
CA THR A 39 -5.85 -1.32 0.77
C THR A 39 -4.96 -0.49 -0.16
N ALA A 40 -5.10 -0.63 -1.47
CA ALA A 40 -4.38 0.16 -2.47
C ALA A 40 -4.67 1.67 -2.33
N LEU A 41 -5.95 2.05 -2.19
CA LEU A 41 -6.33 3.45 -1.94
C LEU A 41 -5.76 3.98 -0.63
N THR A 42 -5.71 3.14 0.41
CA THR A 42 -5.09 3.48 1.69
C THR A 42 -3.60 3.78 1.50
N ILE A 43 -2.86 2.93 0.78
CA ILE A 43 -1.43 3.16 0.46
C ILE A 43 -1.23 4.48 -0.29
N LEU A 44 -2.09 4.79 -1.27
CA LEU A 44 -2.03 6.02 -2.07
C LEU A 44 -2.28 7.29 -1.24
N LEU A 45 -3.25 7.24 -0.34
CA LEU A 45 -3.77 8.42 0.34
C LEU A 45 -3.12 8.67 1.71
N LEU A 46 -2.55 7.63 2.35
CA LEU A 46 -2.04 7.70 3.73
C LEU A 46 -0.99 8.81 3.94
N PRO A 47 0.04 9.01 3.08
CA PRO A 47 0.99 10.09 3.28
C PRO A 47 0.36 11.47 3.28
N ARG A 48 -0.64 11.68 2.40
CA ARG A 48 -1.38 12.94 2.31
C ARG A 48 -2.27 13.10 3.55
N ALA A 49 -3.03 12.07 3.90
CA ALA A 49 -3.89 12.06 5.09
C ALA A 49 -3.11 12.41 6.36
N LEU A 50 -1.91 11.84 6.56
CA LEU A 50 -1.05 12.15 7.70
C LEU A 50 -0.54 13.60 7.70
N ALA A 51 -0.20 14.15 6.53
CA ALA A 51 0.22 15.55 6.43
C ALA A 51 -0.91 16.51 6.84
N TYR A 52 -2.15 16.23 6.40
CA TYR A 52 -3.33 16.98 6.82
C TYR A 52 -3.68 16.75 8.29
N ALA A 53 -3.61 15.50 8.79
CA ALA A 53 -3.86 15.20 10.20
C ALA A 53 -2.89 15.96 11.12
N LYS A 54 -1.61 16.04 10.74
CA LYS A 54 -0.60 16.84 11.45
C LYS A 54 -0.93 18.34 11.43
N LEU A 55 -1.40 18.87 10.28
CA LEU A 55 -1.83 20.25 10.17
C LEU A 55 -3.01 20.54 11.10
N TRP A 56 -4.06 19.72 11.04
CA TRP A 56 -5.24 19.87 11.87
C TRP A 56 -4.94 19.71 13.36
N SER A 57 -4.08 18.76 13.74
CA SER A 57 -3.60 18.61 15.12
C SER A 57 -2.90 19.87 15.63
N ARG A 58 -2.02 20.48 14.82
CA ARG A 58 -1.36 21.75 15.16
C ARG A 58 -2.38 22.88 15.30
N ARG A 59 -3.33 22.99 14.38
CA ARG A 59 -4.38 24.00 14.41
C ARG A 59 -5.29 23.85 15.63
N GLY A 60 -5.69 22.62 15.96
CA GLY A 60 -6.48 22.30 17.15
C GLY A 60 -5.74 22.61 18.44
N ARG A 61 -4.45 22.24 18.54
CA ARG A 61 -3.61 22.58 19.70
C ARG A 61 -3.50 24.10 19.88
N ARG A 62 -3.25 24.87 18.82
CA ARG A 62 -3.20 26.34 18.90
C ARG A 62 -4.52 26.94 19.35
N TYR A 63 -5.62 26.45 18.79
CA TYR A 63 -6.96 26.86 19.20
C TYR A 63 -7.22 26.60 20.69
N LEU A 64 -6.88 25.41 21.20
CA LEU A 64 -7.02 25.07 22.61
C LEU A 64 -6.13 25.92 23.53
N VAL A 65 -4.90 26.22 23.12
CA VAL A 65 -3.99 27.09 23.87
C VAL A 65 -4.51 28.53 23.90
N ALA A 66 -4.97 29.06 22.77
CA ALA A 66 -5.57 30.40 22.68
C ALA A 66 -6.82 30.53 23.58
N ARG A 67 -7.67 29.50 23.60
CA ARG A 67 -8.85 29.45 24.47
C ARG A 67 -8.51 29.40 25.96
N ARG A 68 -7.42 28.73 26.35
CA ARG A 68 -7.02 28.57 27.77
C ARG A 68 -6.23 29.75 28.33
N ARG A 69 -5.40 30.40 27.52
CA ARG A 69 -4.50 31.47 27.99
C ARG A 69 -5.08 32.88 27.89
N GLY A 70 -6.22 33.06 27.23
CA GLY A 70 -6.81 34.38 27.00
C GLY A 70 -5.85 35.28 26.24
N ALA A 71 -5.88 35.22 24.90
CA ALA A 71 -5.25 36.19 23.99
C ALA A 71 -3.82 36.69 24.31
N ALA A 72 -2.99 35.95 25.04
CA ALA A 72 -1.59 36.33 25.30
C ALA A 72 -0.71 36.10 24.06
N GLU A 73 -0.73 37.09 23.15
CA GLU A 73 0.37 37.66 22.34
C GLU A 73 1.61 36.82 22.00
N LEU A 74 1.44 35.61 21.49
CA LEU A 74 2.53 34.90 20.79
C LEU A 74 1.99 34.30 19.49
N ASP A 75 2.60 34.70 18.36
CA ASP A 75 2.18 34.43 16.97
C ASP A 75 0.84 35.07 16.56
N ALA A 76 0.78 36.40 16.53
CA ALA A 76 -0.38 37.14 16.07
C ALA A 76 -0.58 36.95 14.55
N THR A 77 -1.73 36.39 14.18
CA THR A 77 -2.20 36.32 12.79
C THR A 77 -3.46 37.17 12.69
N PHE A 78 -3.45 38.15 11.80
CA PHE A 78 -4.63 38.93 11.43
C PHE A 78 -5.00 38.60 9.99
N VAL A 79 -6.29 38.38 9.73
CA VAL A 79 -6.82 38.07 8.40
C VAL A 79 -7.94 39.03 8.10
N SER A 80 -8.01 39.53 6.87
CA SER A 80 -9.14 40.34 6.43
C SER A 80 -10.43 39.50 6.36
N ASP A 81 -11.54 40.09 6.78
CA ASP A 81 -12.87 39.47 6.72
C ASP A 81 -13.37 39.33 5.27
N GLU A 82 -12.83 40.13 4.36
CA GLU A 82 -13.18 40.18 2.94
C GLU A 82 -11.90 40.17 2.07
N PRO A 83 -11.97 39.69 0.81
CA PRO A 83 -10.88 39.83 -0.14
C PRO A 83 -10.51 41.31 -0.37
N ASP A 84 -9.24 41.60 -0.60
CA ASP A 84 -8.82 42.94 -1.03
C ASP A 84 -9.47 43.28 -2.39
N PRO A 85 -9.99 44.50 -2.58
CA PRO A 85 -10.65 44.90 -3.83
C PRO A 85 -9.70 44.97 -5.04
N ASN A 86 -8.39 45.04 -4.82
CA ASN A 86 -7.34 44.99 -5.84
C ASN A 86 -6.16 44.10 -5.37
N PRO A 87 -6.34 42.77 -5.37
CA PRO A 87 -5.36 41.84 -4.79
C PRO A 87 -4.01 41.88 -5.51
N ASP A 88 -4.01 42.04 -6.84
CA ASP A 88 -2.78 42.08 -7.65
C ASP A 88 -1.92 43.31 -7.36
N GLY A 89 -2.54 44.44 -7.00
CA GLY A 89 -1.86 45.69 -6.64
C GLY A 89 -1.61 45.86 -5.13
N ALA A 90 -2.29 45.09 -4.28
CA ALA A 90 -2.34 45.32 -2.83
C ALA A 90 -0.94 45.35 -2.18
N LEU A 91 -0.08 44.38 -2.50
CA LEU A 91 1.27 44.31 -1.93
C LEU A 91 2.16 45.47 -2.37
N THR A 92 1.97 46.00 -3.58
CA THR A 92 2.74 47.17 -4.05
C THR A 92 2.31 48.42 -3.29
N ILE A 93 1.00 48.65 -3.18
CA ILE A 93 0.43 49.80 -2.47
C ILE A 93 0.83 49.79 -0.98
N ILE A 94 0.79 48.62 -0.34
CA ILE A 94 1.21 48.46 1.05
C ILE A 94 2.73 48.71 1.19
N ALA A 95 3.55 48.22 0.27
CA ALA A 95 4.99 48.42 0.34
C ALA A 95 5.38 49.91 0.24
N ASP A 96 4.74 50.64 -0.66
CA ASP A 96 5.03 52.07 -0.90
C ASP A 96 4.62 52.94 0.30
N ALA A 97 3.52 52.60 0.97
CA ALA A 97 2.98 53.41 2.04
C ALA A 97 3.53 53.04 3.45
N VAL A 98 4.07 51.84 3.66
CA VAL A 98 4.67 51.45 4.96
C VAL A 98 6.09 52.03 5.14
N GLY A 99 6.76 52.41 4.04
CA GLY A 99 8.11 52.99 4.08
C GLY A 99 8.11 54.42 4.63
N GLY A 100 8.59 54.61 5.86
CA GLY A 100 8.86 55.95 6.44
C GLY A 100 8.42 56.12 7.89
N ASP A 101 7.25 55.61 8.27
CA ASP A 101 6.63 55.96 9.56
C ASP A 101 6.51 54.80 10.58
N ILE A 102 6.42 53.53 10.13
CA ILE A 102 6.05 52.38 10.99
C ILE A 102 7.07 51.22 10.93
N ALA A 103 7.92 51.19 9.90
CA ALA A 103 8.89 50.13 9.65
C ALA A 103 10.27 50.68 9.28
N ASP A 104 11.32 49.96 9.69
CA ASP A 104 12.71 50.28 9.34
C ASP A 104 12.99 49.96 7.87
N SER A 105 12.32 48.94 7.33
CA SER A 105 12.42 48.55 5.93
C SER A 105 11.27 47.62 5.54
N VAL A 106 10.89 47.67 4.26
CA VAL A 106 9.92 46.76 3.65
C VAL A 106 10.59 46.10 2.45
N ARG A 107 10.46 44.78 2.33
CA ARG A 107 11.03 44.00 1.22
C ARG A 107 10.00 43.04 0.68
N ARG A 108 9.95 42.87 -0.65
CA ARG A 108 9.16 41.82 -1.28
C ARG A 108 9.96 40.51 -1.24
N GLU A 109 9.30 39.43 -0.83
CA GLU A 109 9.86 38.08 -0.76
C GLU A 109 8.92 37.06 -1.39
N SER A 110 9.50 35.96 -1.88
CA SER A 110 8.75 34.82 -2.41
C SER A 110 8.52 33.77 -1.33
N PHE A 111 7.27 33.41 -1.09
CA PHE A 111 6.84 32.37 -0.16
C PHE A 111 6.28 31.15 -0.91
N SER A 112 6.03 30.05 -0.20
CA SER A 112 5.39 28.86 -0.77
C SER A 112 3.97 29.10 -1.28
N GLU A 113 3.31 30.16 -0.79
CA GLU A 113 1.95 30.55 -1.16
C GLU A 113 1.90 31.66 -2.22
N GLY A 114 3.05 32.21 -2.63
CA GLY A 114 3.12 33.37 -3.54
C GLY A 114 4.00 34.49 -3.02
N GLU A 115 3.95 35.66 -3.66
CA GLU A 115 4.69 36.84 -3.20
C GLU A 115 4.10 37.42 -1.91
N GLY A 116 4.95 38.04 -1.10
CA GLY A 116 4.58 38.72 0.13
C GLY A 116 5.55 39.82 0.49
N LEU A 117 5.24 40.56 1.54
CA LEU A 117 6.11 41.58 2.12
C LEU A 117 6.68 41.09 3.45
N MET A 118 7.98 41.26 3.65
CA MET A 118 8.64 41.26 4.95
C MET A 118 8.78 42.71 5.41
N VAL A 119 8.20 43.02 6.56
CA VAL A 119 8.24 44.34 7.21
C VAL A 119 9.09 44.23 8.47
N LYS A 120 10.23 44.93 8.49
CA LYS A 120 11.18 44.91 9.59
C LYS A 120 10.92 46.05 10.56
N HIS A 121 10.90 45.75 11.85
CA HIS A 121 10.73 46.73 12.92
C HIS A 121 11.86 46.63 13.96
N GLY A 122 12.43 47.78 14.34
CA GLY A 122 13.38 47.89 15.46
C GLY A 122 14.59 46.96 15.37
N GLY A 123 15.10 46.67 14.18
CA GLY A 123 16.31 45.87 13.96
C GLY A 123 16.17 44.34 14.11
N PHE A 124 15.24 43.84 14.93
CA PHE A 124 15.17 42.42 15.33
C PHE A 124 13.81 41.72 15.12
N HIS A 125 12.72 42.45 14.88
CA HIS A 125 11.39 41.87 14.72
C HIS A 125 10.88 42.03 13.29
N ASN A 126 10.32 40.96 12.73
CA ASN A 126 9.71 40.97 11.41
C ASN A 126 8.21 40.65 11.51
N SER A 127 7.42 41.42 10.80
CA SER A 127 6.04 41.10 10.45
C SER A 127 5.98 40.78 8.95
N PHE A 128 4.95 40.05 8.53
CA PHE A 128 4.79 39.64 7.14
C PHE A 128 3.37 39.97 6.67
N VAL A 129 3.24 40.55 5.48
CA VAL A 129 1.96 40.82 4.82
C VAL A 129 1.87 39.96 3.57
N ARG A 130 0.81 39.16 3.45
CA ARG A 130 0.63 38.18 2.38
C ARG A 130 -0.83 38.11 1.96
N LEU A 131 -1.10 37.50 0.81
CA LEU A 131 -2.44 37.24 0.30
C LEU A 131 -2.72 35.73 0.31
N THR A 132 -3.96 35.36 0.64
CA THR A 132 -4.46 33.99 0.36
C THR A 132 -4.86 33.86 -1.12
N ASP A 133 -5.02 32.62 -1.62
CA ASP A 133 -5.56 32.36 -2.96
C ASP A 133 -6.92 33.02 -3.24
N SER A 134 -7.72 33.31 -2.21
CA SER A 134 -9.00 34.02 -2.34
C SER A 134 -8.90 35.54 -2.22
N GLY A 135 -7.68 36.10 -2.26
CA GLY A 135 -7.43 37.54 -2.22
C GLY A 135 -7.49 38.20 -0.84
N ARG A 136 -7.66 37.44 0.25
CA ARG A 136 -7.66 38.01 1.62
C ARG A 136 -6.25 38.38 2.08
N LEU A 137 -6.14 39.52 2.75
CA LEU A 137 -4.90 40.00 3.36
C LEU A 137 -4.63 39.28 4.68
N VAL A 138 -3.39 38.89 4.88
CA VAL A 138 -2.92 38.16 6.06
C VAL A 138 -1.66 38.84 6.60
N VAL A 139 -1.76 39.36 7.82
CA VAL A 139 -0.64 39.97 8.55
C VAL A 139 -0.22 39.03 9.67
N THR A 140 1.05 38.61 9.68
CA THR A 140 1.59 37.63 10.64
C THR A 140 2.88 38.11 11.28
N GLY A 141 3.08 37.85 12.57
CA GLY A 141 4.31 38.20 13.27
C GLY A 141 4.24 37.89 14.76
N ALA A 142 5.34 38.15 15.47
CA ALA A 142 5.52 37.75 16.87
C ALA A 142 5.64 38.94 17.83
N SER A 143 5.19 40.14 17.43
CA SER A 143 5.34 41.38 18.22
C SER A 143 4.05 42.19 18.26
N GLU A 144 3.90 43.06 19.26
CA GLU A 144 2.79 44.03 19.33
C GLU A 144 2.69 44.88 18.06
N ARG A 145 3.83 45.21 17.43
CA ARG A 145 3.89 45.96 16.16
C ARG A 145 3.19 45.24 15.00
N THR A 146 3.00 43.93 15.07
CA THR A 146 2.22 43.18 14.09
C THR A 146 0.75 43.58 14.12
N ARG A 147 0.20 43.92 15.29
CA ARG A 147 -1.17 44.44 15.41
C ARG A 147 -1.28 45.83 14.81
N THR A 148 -0.34 46.72 15.14
CA THR A 148 -0.28 48.07 14.55
C THR A 148 -0.18 48.00 13.02
N LEU A 149 0.65 47.11 12.49
CA LEU A 149 0.74 46.89 11.05
C LEU A 149 -0.58 46.37 10.46
N ALA A 150 -1.28 45.47 11.16
CA ALA A 150 -2.58 44.96 10.70
C ALA A 150 -3.67 46.04 10.71
N GLU A 151 -3.75 46.86 11.76
CA GLU A 151 -4.67 48.00 11.87
C GLU A 151 -4.39 49.02 10.76
N TRP A 152 -3.11 49.31 10.50
CA TRP A 152 -2.75 50.23 9.44
C TRP A 152 -3.04 49.67 8.03
N VAL A 153 -2.80 48.37 7.80
CA VAL A 153 -3.16 47.72 6.53
C VAL A 153 -4.68 47.68 6.34
N ALA A 154 -5.44 47.45 7.42
CA ALA A 154 -6.90 47.52 7.44
C ALA A 154 -7.39 48.90 6.99
N ASP A 155 -6.86 49.97 7.59
CA ASP A 155 -7.22 51.35 7.27
C ASP A 155 -6.82 51.73 5.84
N LEU A 156 -5.59 51.39 5.40
CA LEU A 156 -5.09 51.70 4.06
C LEU A 156 -5.92 51.05 2.95
N ARG A 157 -6.40 49.82 3.21
CA ARG A 157 -7.08 49.00 2.21
C ARG A 157 -8.60 48.99 2.36
N ASP A 158 -9.13 49.73 3.34
CA ASP A 158 -10.54 49.76 3.69
C ASP A 158 -11.12 48.35 3.92
N VAL A 159 -10.38 47.52 4.67
CA VAL A 159 -10.78 46.15 5.02
C VAL A 159 -10.80 45.97 6.53
N SER A 160 -11.75 45.21 7.04
CA SER A 160 -11.72 44.80 8.45
C SER A 160 -10.80 43.59 8.63
N MET A 161 -9.91 43.65 9.63
CA MET A 161 -9.01 42.54 9.98
C MET A 161 -9.32 41.99 11.37
N ARG A 162 -9.40 40.66 11.49
CA ARG A 162 -9.61 39.98 12.77
C ARG A 162 -8.42 39.14 13.16
N SER A 163 -8.20 39.00 14.47
CA SER A 163 -7.18 38.09 14.99
C SER A 163 -7.66 36.64 14.86
N HIS A 164 -6.82 35.78 14.29
CA HIS A 164 -7.06 34.35 14.16
C HIS A 164 -5.97 33.55 14.89
N SER A 165 -6.38 32.52 15.61
CA SER A 165 -5.43 31.59 16.27
C SER A 165 -4.66 30.71 15.28
N ASN A 166 -5.09 30.67 14.01
CA ASN A 166 -4.55 29.83 12.96
C ASN A 166 -4.27 30.65 11.71
N ASN A 167 -3.01 30.66 11.28
CA ASN A 167 -2.62 31.25 10.01
C ASN A 167 -3.19 30.43 8.83
N PRO A 168 -4.04 31.03 7.95
CA PRO A 168 -4.65 30.35 6.82
C PRO A 168 -3.64 29.94 5.75
N LEU A 169 -2.48 30.61 5.69
CA LEU A 169 -1.40 30.33 4.74
C LEU A 169 -0.57 29.10 5.13
N VAL A 170 -0.72 28.57 6.34
CA VAL A 170 0.00 27.35 6.74
C VAL A 170 -0.66 26.14 6.11
N GLY A 171 -0.02 25.62 5.07
CA GLY A 171 -0.37 24.36 4.40
C GLY A 171 0.13 23.09 5.10
N PRO A 172 -0.27 21.90 4.60
CA PRO A 172 0.17 20.63 5.14
C PRO A 172 1.68 20.45 4.90
N ILE A 173 2.43 20.28 5.99
CA ILE A 173 3.87 19.99 5.91
C ILE A 173 4.06 18.49 5.67
N PRO A 174 4.74 18.08 4.57
CA PRO A 174 5.01 16.68 4.31
C PRO A 174 5.74 16.00 5.47
N VAL A 175 5.59 14.68 5.59
CA VAL A 175 6.39 13.87 6.52
C VAL A 175 7.86 13.94 6.09
N ARG A 176 8.73 14.38 7.00
CA ARG A 176 10.17 14.58 6.77
C ARG A 176 10.98 13.83 7.83
N GLY A 177 12.27 13.60 7.55
CA GLY A 177 13.20 12.95 8.48
C GLY A 177 12.99 11.44 8.63
N ALA A 178 13.37 10.89 9.79
CA ALA A 178 13.25 9.46 10.11
C ALA A 178 11.80 8.90 10.04
N PRO A 179 10.74 9.62 10.47
CA PRO A 179 9.35 9.14 10.34
C PRO A 179 8.94 8.80 8.90
N ARG A 180 9.56 9.46 7.92
CA ARG A 180 9.30 9.19 6.50
C ARG A 180 9.77 7.79 6.10
N TRP A 181 10.88 7.30 6.66
CA TRP A 181 11.41 5.95 6.40
C TRP A 181 10.52 4.88 7.00
N PHE A 182 10.12 5.04 8.26
CA PHE A 182 9.17 4.14 8.92
C PHE A 182 7.83 4.09 8.19
N LEU A 183 7.34 5.24 7.72
CA LEU A 183 6.10 5.28 6.96
C LEU A 183 6.21 4.48 5.67
N ALA A 184 7.29 4.61 4.90
CA ALA A 184 7.39 3.82 3.67
C ALA A 184 7.61 2.33 3.93
N LEU A 185 8.38 1.96 4.97
CA LEU A 185 8.48 0.57 5.40
C LEU A 185 7.09 0.01 5.77
N GLY A 186 6.29 0.81 6.49
CA GLY A 186 4.90 0.48 6.78
C GLY A 186 4.05 0.34 5.51
N LEU A 187 4.21 1.23 4.52
CA LEU A 187 3.51 1.11 3.24
C LEU A 187 3.91 -0.16 2.47
N VAL A 188 5.18 -0.55 2.50
CA VAL A 188 5.66 -1.82 1.91
C VAL A 188 5.06 -3.01 2.65
N ALA A 189 5.01 -2.98 3.99
CA ALA A 189 4.35 -4.03 4.76
C ALA A 189 2.86 -4.15 4.43
N ILE A 190 2.14 -3.02 4.33
CA ILE A 190 0.73 -2.98 3.92
C ILE A 190 0.57 -3.51 2.48
N LEU A 191 1.49 -3.18 1.57
CA LEU A 191 1.50 -3.71 0.21
C LEU A 191 1.62 -5.24 0.24
N VAL A 192 2.59 -5.79 0.97
CA VAL A 192 2.80 -7.25 1.07
C VAL A 192 1.53 -7.91 1.59
N ILE A 193 0.96 -7.41 2.69
CA ILE A 193 -0.30 -7.93 3.25
C ILE A 193 -1.43 -7.86 2.20
N GLY A 194 -1.53 -6.76 1.47
CA GLY A 194 -2.53 -6.58 0.41
C GLY A 194 -2.37 -7.60 -0.73
N VAL A 195 -1.14 -7.83 -1.20
CA VAL A 195 -0.82 -8.84 -2.23
C VAL A 195 -1.18 -10.23 -1.73
N MET A 196 -0.78 -10.58 -0.51
CA MET A 196 -1.12 -11.86 0.12
C MET A 196 -2.64 -12.04 0.23
N GLY A 197 -3.38 -10.98 0.55
CA GLY A 197 -4.84 -10.99 0.57
C GLY A 197 -5.46 -11.27 -0.79
N VAL A 198 -4.95 -10.66 -1.87
CA VAL A 198 -5.40 -10.93 -3.25
C VAL A 198 -5.11 -12.37 -3.64
N VAL A 199 -3.89 -12.83 -3.39
CA VAL A 199 -3.43 -14.20 -3.70
C VAL A 199 -4.28 -15.26 -2.97
N ASN A 200 -4.50 -15.09 -1.66
CA ASN A 200 -5.35 -16.00 -0.89
C ASN A 200 -6.81 -15.96 -1.33
N THR A 201 -7.28 -14.83 -1.86
CA THR A 201 -8.65 -14.73 -2.38
C THR A 201 -8.79 -15.42 -3.74
N ALA A 202 -7.78 -15.31 -4.61
CA ALA A 202 -7.72 -15.97 -5.90
C ALA A 202 -7.72 -17.50 -5.76
N TYR A 203 -6.87 -18.02 -4.88
CA TYR A 203 -6.80 -19.44 -4.53
C TYR A 203 -7.27 -19.63 -3.08
N ALA A 204 -8.59 -19.65 -2.88
CA ALA A 204 -9.22 -19.70 -1.56
C ALA A 204 -9.17 -21.09 -0.87
N THR A 205 -8.58 -22.09 -1.52
CA THR A 205 -8.39 -23.41 -0.91
C THR A 205 -7.27 -23.39 0.11
N ASP A 206 -7.36 -24.24 1.13
CA ASP A 206 -6.32 -24.42 2.15
C ASP A 206 -5.22 -25.41 1.69
N THR A 207 -5.40 -26.04 0.52
CA THR A 207 -4.43 -26.96 -0.10
C THR A 207 -3.06 -26.34 -0.36
N TYR A 208 -2.94 -25.02 -0.40
CA TYR A 208 -1.70 -24.37 -0.81
C TYR A 208 -1.22 -23.39 0.25
N THR A 209 0.09 -23.36 0.45
CA THR A 209 0.70 -22.31 1.24
C THR A 209 0.57 -20.95 0.54
N ALA A 210 0.66 -19.88 1.32
CA ALA A 210 0.52 -18.55 0.76
C ALA A 210 1.57 -18.19 -0.32
N PRO A 211 2.84 -18.65 -0.21
CA PRO A 211 3.82 -18.58 -1.30
C PRO A 211 3.43 -19.38 -2.55
N GLU A 212 2.95 -20.62 -2.41
CA GLU A 212 2.51 -21.43 -3.55
C GLU A 212 1.37 -20.78 -4.33
N LYS A 213 0.37 -20.25 -3.61
CA LYS A 213 -0.71 -19.47 -4.23
C LYS A 213 -0.16 -18.29 -5.03
N ALA A 214 0.90 -17.62 -4.53
CA ALA A 214 1.51 -16.50 -5.24
C ALA A 214 2.18 -16.95 -6.55
N VAL A 215 2.82 -18.14 -6.54
CA VAL A 215 3.37 -18.75 -7.75
C VAL A 215 2.27 -19.11 -8.75
N LEU A 216 1.18 -19.74 -8.29
CA LEU A 216 0.03 -20.09 -9.15
C LEU A 216 -0.60 -18.84 -9.80
N VAL A 217 -0.85 -17.78 -9.00
CA VAL A 217 -1.32 -16.48 -9.51
C VAL A 217 -0.34 -15.87 -10.51
N SER A 218 0.98 -16.07 -10.33
CA SER A 218 1.98 -15.56 -11.25
C SER A 218 1.94 -16.25 -12.62
N TYR A 219 1.63 -17.55 -12.67
CA TYR A 219 1.42 -18.26 -13.93
C TYR A 219 0.19 -17.74 -14.67
N ASP A 220 -0.91 -17.50 -13.94
CA ASP A 220 -2.13 -16.93 -14.52
C ASP A 220 -1.87 -15.51 -15.06
N ALA A 221 -1.17 -14.67 -14.28
CA ALA A 221 -0.80 -13.33 -14.71
C ALA A 221 0.11 -13.34 -15.96
N ARG A 222 1.06 -14.27 -16.05
CA ARG A 222 1.90 -14.41 -17.25
C ARG A 222 1.08 -14.80 -18.47
N ALA A 223 0.14 -15.74 -18.35
CA ALA A 223 -0.73 -16.11 -19.47
C ALA A 223 -1.56 -14.92 -20.00
N ASP A 224 -1.96 -13.99 -19.12
CA ASP A 224 -2.77 -12.84 -19.48
C ASP A 224 -1.97 -11.64 -20.01
N PHE A 225 -0.73 -11.46 -19.54
CA PHE A 225 0.06 -10.25 -19.80
C PHE A 225 1.33 -10.46 -20.63
N ASP A 226 1.88 -11.68 -20.69
CA ASP A 226 3.05 -12.00 -21.49
C ASP A 226 2.63 -12.64 -22.82
N PRO A 227 2.79 -11.96 -23.97
CA PRO A 227 2.41 -12.52 -25.27
C PRO A 227 3.23 -13.76 -25.65
N GLY A 228 4.36 -14.01 -24.98
CA GLY A 228 5.17 -15.22 -25.18
C GLY A 228 4.69 -16.45 -24.41
N THR A 229 3.73 -16.31 -23.49
CA THR A 229 3.24 -17.41 -22.64
C THR A 229 1.82 -17.79 -23.05
N THR A 230 1.61 -19.00 -23.57
CA THR A 230 0.24 -19.45 -23.90
C THR A 230 -0.51 -19.92 -22.64
N PRO A 231 -1.86 -19.96 -22.66
CA PRO A 231 -2.63 -20.58 -21.58
C PRO A 231 -2.27 -22.04 -21.34
N THR A 232 -1.84 -22.76 -22.38
CA THR A 232 -1.33 -24.13 -22.27
C THR A 232 -0.01 -24.17 -21.50
N ASP A 233 0.93 -23.27 -21.81
CA ASP A 233 2.22 -23.20 -21.11
C ASP A 233 2.05 -22.86 -19.63
N ALA A 234 1.11 -21.98 -19.29
CA ALA A 234 0.78 -21.67 -17.90
C ALA A 234 0.16 -22.86 -17.17
N ARG A 235 -0.68 -23.67 -17.83
CA ARG A 235 -1.22 -24.91 -17.23
C ARG A 235 -0.13 -25.95 -17.00
N LEU A 236 0.74 -26.18 -17.98
CA LEU A 236 1.87 -27.10 -17.82
C LEU A 236 2.84 -26.61 -16.75
N GLY A 237 3.10 -25.30 -16.68
CA GLY A 237 3.91 -24.70 -15.62
C GLY A 237 3.31 -24.84 -14.22
N LYS A 238 1.99 -24.69 -14.07
CA LYS A 238 1.31 -24.95 -12.79
C LYS A 238 1.35 -26.43 -12.42
N ALA A 239 1.16 -27.33 -13.38
CA ALA A 239 1.24 -28.77 -13.16
C ALA A 239 2.65 -29.18 -12.67
N GLU A 240 3.69 -28.71 -13.35
CA GLU A 240 5.08 -28.95 -12.97
C GLU A 240 5.41 -28.38 -11.57
N PHE A 241 4.98 -27.15 -11.27
CA PHE A 241 5.16 -26.55 -9.96
C PHE A 241 4.51 -27.38 -8.84
N LEU A 242 3.28 -27.85 -9.06
CA LEU A 242 2.55 -28.65 -8.08
C LEU A 242 3.14 -30.06 -7.91
N VAL A 243 3.74 -30.65 -8.95
CA VAL A 243 4.51 -31.89 -8.81
C VAL A 243 5.74 -31.66 -7.93
N GLY A 244 6.47 -30.54 -8.12
CA GLY A 244 7.58 -30.16 -7.25
C GLY A 244 7.15 -29.98 -5.79
N ALA A 245 6.01 -29.32 -5.54
CA ALA A 245 5.44 -29.18 -4.20
C ALA A 245 5.05 -30.54 -3.60
N LEU A 246 4.49 -31.45 -4.41
CA LEU A 246 4.14 -32.81 -3.97
C LEU A 246 5.36 -33.63 -3.53
N SER A 247 6.51 -33.49 -4.20
CA SER A 247 7.75 -34.12 -3.75
C SER A 247 8.30 -33.49 -2.46
N GLU A 248 8.05 -32.21 -2.21
CA GLU A 248 8.39 -31.56 -0.93
C GLU A 248 7.51 -32.10 0.22
N GLU A 249 6.21 -32.32 -0.02
CA GLU A 249 5.29 -32.97 0.94
C GLU A 249 5.80 -34.36 1.38
N ALA A 250 6.43 -35.13 0.49
CA ALA A 250 7.00 -36.42 0.86
C ALA A 250 8.11 -36.26 1.91
N VAL A 251 8.91 -35.19 1.83
CA VAL A 251 9.95 -34.85 2.80
C VAL A 251 9.32 -34.42 4.13
N GLU A 252 8.27 -33.60 4.10
CA GLU A 252 7.57 -33.14 5.31
C GLU A 252 6.89 -34.29 6.07
N VAL A 253 6.27 -35.22 5.34
CA VAL A 253 5.70 -36.45 5.93
C VAL A 253 6.78 -37.33 6.57
N ALA A 254 7.95 -37.44 5.95
CA ALA A 254 9.05 -38.25 6.44
C ALA A 254 9.74 -37.67 7.69
N TRP A 255 9.60 -36.36 7.93
CA TRP A 255 10.27 -35.70 9.06
C TRP A 255 9.87 -36.31 10.41
N GLU A 256 10.88 -36.78 11.14
CA GLU A 256 10.70 -37.58 12.36
C GLU A 256 9.85 -36.86 13.40
N LYS A 257 10.08 -35.55 13.56
CA LYS A 257 9.41 -34.66 14.51
C LYS A 257 8.03 -34.19 14.08
N ASN A 258 7.57 -34.54 12.88
CA ASN A 258 6.27 -34.11 12.40
C ASN A 258 5.17 -34.80 13.22
N GLU A 259 4.22 -34.02 13.75
CA GLU A 259 3.16 -34.56 14.61
C GLU A 259 2.19 -35.39 13.78
N SER A 260 1.64 -36.44 14.39
CA SER A 260 0.76 -37.39 13.68
C SER A 260 -0.48 -36.77 13.03
N ALA A 261 -0.92 -35.58 13.47
CA ALA A 261 -2.03 -34.85 12.87
C ALA A 261 -1.63 -34.15 11.55
N TYR A 262 -0.43 -33.58 11.48
CA TYR A 262 0.09 -32.93 10.27
C TYR A 262 0.32 -33.95 9.15
N ILE A 263 0.80 -35.16 9.47
CA ILE A 263 0.92 -36.27 8.49
C ILE A 263 -0.39 -36.53 7.72
N VAL A 264 -1.53 -36.39 8.39
CA VAL A 264 -2.86 -36.58 7.77
C VAL A 264 -3.22 -35.39 6.88
N GLU A 265 -2.87 -34.18 7.29
CA GLU A 265 -3.06 -32.94 6.53
C GLU A 265 -2.24 -32.98 5.24
N ASP A 266 -0.93 -33.20 5.36
CA ASP A 266 0.04 -33.34 4.26
C ASP A 266 -0.44 -34.43 3.27
N GLY A 267 -0.87 -35.59 3.79
CA GLY A 267 -1.38 -36.68 2.95
C GLY A 267 -2.72 -36.36 2.24
N ARG A 268 -3.57 -35.48 2.79
CA ARG A 268 -4.78 -34.99 2.12
C ARG A 268 -4.45 -33.94 1.08
N GLN A 269 -3.56 -33.01 1.41
CA GLN A 269 -3.03 -31.97 0.54
C GLN A 269 -2.38 -32.57 -0.71
N ALA A 270 -1.52 -33.57 -0.52
CA ALA A 270 -0.92 -34.35 -1.60
C ALA A 270 -1.95 -34.90 -2.60
N ILE A 271 -3.05 -35.47 -2.11
CA ILE A 271 -4.11 -36.01 -2.97
C ILE A 271 -4.87 -34.90 -3.72
N GLU A 272 -5.03 -33.73 -3.12
CA GLU A 272 -5.66 -32.58 -3.79
C GLU A 272 -4.74 -32.01 -4.86
N MET A 273 -3.46 -31.77 -4.55
CA MET A 273 -2.43 -31.37 -5.51
C MET A 273 -2.37 -32.35 -6.71
N SER A 274 -2.35 -33.66 -6.46
CA SER A 274 -2.40 -34.68 -7.52
C SER A 274 -3.61 -34.51 -8.45
N ARG A 275 -4.79 -34.17 -7.91
CA ARG A 275 -5.99 -33.95 -8.73
C ARG A 275 -5.90 -32.67 -9.55
N ASP A 276 -5.28 -31.63 -9.00
CA ASP A 276 -5.11 -30.36 -9.68
C ASP A 276 -4.07 -30.47 -10.81
N VAL A 277 -2.96 -31.17 -10.59
CA VAL A 277 -1.99 -31.52 -11.65
C VAL A 277 -2.68 -32.24 -12.80
N ARG A 278 -3.46 -33.29 -12.49
CA ARG A 278 -4.21 -34.06 -13.51
C ARG A 278 -5.22 -33.18 -14.24
N THR A 279 -5.91 -32.30 -13.54
CA THR A 279 -6.83 -31.34 -14.16
C THR A 279 -6.09 -30.41 -15.11
N HIS A 280 -4.93 -29.89 -14.73
CA HIS A 280 -4.10 -29.05 -15.60
C HIS A 280 -3.59 -29.80 -16.83
N LEU A 281 -3.10 -31.03 -16.68
CA LEU A 281 -2.63 -31.87 -17.79
C LEU A 281 -3.77 -32.20 -18.75
N ARG A 282 -4.92 -32.65 -18.23
CA ARG A 282 -6.11 -32.96 -19.04
C ARG A 282 -6.58 -31.72 -19.82
N THR A 283 -6.71 -30.57 -19.16
CA THR A 283 -7.16 -29.34 -19.84
C THR A 283 -6.12 -28.82 -20.84
N ALA A 284 -4.82 -29.04 -20.60
CA ALA A 284 -3.79 -28.76 -21.62
C ALA A 284 -4.01 -29.64 -22.86
N ARG A 285 -4.27 -30.95 -22.66
CA ARG A 285 -4.49 -31.95 -23.72
C ARG A 285 -5.81 -31.78 -24.48
N GLU A 286 -6.80 -31.08 -23.91
CA GLU A 286 -8.03 -30.71 -24.63
C GLU A 286 -7.77 -29.77 -25.82
N GLY A 287 -6.65 -29.03 -25.78
CA GLY A 287 -6.16 -28.23 -26.91
C GLY A 287 -5.24 -29.00 -27.86
N SER A 288 -4.88 -28.39 -28.99
CA SER A 288 -3.84 -28.92 -29.86
C SER A 288 -2.46 -28.60 -29.28
N LEU A 289 -1.83 -29.57 -28.62
CA LEU A 289 -0.47 -29.44 -28.09
C LEU A 289 0.57 -29.47 -29.23
N THR A 290 1.57 -28.59 -29.15
CA THR A 290 2.79 -28.72 -29.96
C THR A 290 3.59 -29.98 -29.56
N PRO A 291 4.51 -30.49 -30.39
CA PRO A 291 5.36 -31.62 -30.01
C PRO A 291 6.08 -31.42 -28.67
N ASP A 292 6.71 -30.26 -28.46
CA ASP A 292 7.41 -29.92 -27.22
C ASP A 292 6.48 -29.91 -26.00
N GLN A 293 5.23 -29.42 -26.18
CA GLN A 293 4.23 -29.44 -25.11
C GLN A 293 3.69 -30.85 -24.82
N GLN A 294 3.64 -31.73 -25.81
CA GLN A 294 3.27 -33.14 -25.62
C GLN A 294 4.33 -33.88 -24.83
N GLU A 295 5.61 -33.70 -25.19
CA GLU A 295 6.75 -34.27 -24.46
C GLU A 295 6.75 -33.78 -23.01
N ARG A 296 6.69 -32.46 -22.80
CA ARG A 296 6.63 -31.87 -21.46
C ARG A 296 5.43 -32.37 -20.64
N ALA A 297 4.26 -32.53 -21.26
CA ALA A 297 3.08 -33.05 -20.56
C ALA A 297 3.23 -34.54 -20.19
N ALA A 298 4.01 -35.32 -20.94
CA ALA A 298 4.30 -36.71 -20.61
C ALA A 298 5.34 -36.82 -19.49
N ASP A 299 6.34 -35.95 -19.49
CA ASP A 299 7.34 -35.84 -18.42
C ASP A 299 6.67 -35.47 -17.09
N ILE A 300 5.84 -34.41 -17.08
CA ILE A 300 5.11 -33.99 -15.87
C ILE A 300 4.19 -35.11 -15.35
N GLU A 301 3.58 -35.90 -16.22
CA GLU A 301 2.75 -37.04 -15.79
C GLU A 301 3.60 -38.16 -15.15
N THR A 302 4.78 -38.42 -15.71
CA THR A 302 5.73 -39.39 -15.16
C THR A 302 6.21 -38.94 -13.78
N ASP A 303 6.61 -37.67 -13.66
CA ASP A 303 7.05 -37.07 -12.41
C ASP A 303 5.93 -37.04 -11.36
N LEU A 304 4.68 -36.79 -11.78
CA LEU A 304 3.52 -36.89 -10.89
C LEU A 304 3.39 -38.29 -10.30
N HIS A 305 3.49 -39.35 -11.13
CA HIS A 305 3.38 -40.72 -10.63
C HIS A 305 4.53 -41.07 -9.68
N GLU A 306 5.72 -40.51 -9.89
CA GLU A 306 6.85 -40.65 -8.98
C GLU A 306 6.59 -39.96 -7.65
N ALA A 307 6.24 -38.67 -7.66
CA ALA A 307 5.92 -37.91 -6.45
C ALA A 307 4.76 -38.53 -5.64
N GLU A 308 3.71 -39.04 -6.30
CA GLU A 308 2.62 -39.78 -5.64
C GLU A 308 3.12 -41.05 -4.92
N ARG A 309 4.11 -41.75 -5.51
CA ARG A 309 4.75 -42.92 -4.89
C ARG A 309 5.67 -42.54 -3.74
N GLU A 310 6.40 -41.43 -3.85
CA GLU A 310 7.26 -40.90 -2.78
C GLU A 310 6.46 -40.55 -1.53
N VAL A 311 5.37 -39.79 -1.66
CA VAL A 311 4.49 -39.47 -0.52
C VAL A 311 3.89 -40.76 0.06
N ALA A 312 3.45 -41.71 -0.79
CA ALA A 312 2.93 -42.99 -0.32
C ALA A 312 3.98 -43.84 0.42
N ALA A 313 5.25 -43.76 0.02
CA ALA A 313 6.36 -44.40 0.70
C ALA A 313 6.62 -43.76 2.06
N ALA A 314 6.67 -42.42 2.13
CA ALA A 314 6.84 -41.66 3.36
C ALA A 314 5.71 -41.97 4.38
N LEU A 315 4.45 -41.99 3.96
CA LEU A 315 3.32 -42.41 4.80
C LEU A 315 3.47 -43.87 5.26
N GLY A 316 4.05 -44.73 4.42
CA GLY A 316 4.37 -46.12 4.75
C GLY A 316 5.38 -46.22 5.89
N GLU A 317 6.48 -45.48 5.80
CA GLU A 317 7.50 -45.44 6.86
C GLU A 317 6.90 -44.98 8.19
N ARG A 318 6.03 -43.97 8.19
CA ARG A 318 5.35 -43.50 9.43
C ARG A 318 4.45 -44.57 10.04
N LEU A 319 3.84 -45.44 9.23
CA LEU A 319 3.07 -46.59 9.71
C LEU A 319 3.97 -47.68 10.29
N GLU A 320 5.11 -47.96 9.64
CA GLU A 320 6.06 -48.99 10.06
C GLU A 320 6.74 -48.63 11.39
N TYR A 321 7.14 -47.36 11.56
CA TYR A 321 7.72 -46.86 12.80
C TYR A 321 6.71 -46.57 13.91
N GLY A 322 5.40 -46.76 13.64
CA GLY A 322 4.34 -46.53 14.63
C GLY A 322 4.14 -45.05 15.00
N THR A 323 4.70 -44.11 14.23
CA THR A 323 4.66 -42.67 14.51
C THR A 323 3.36 -42.01 14.06
N ALA A 324 2.53 -42.70 13.28
CA ALA A 324 1.18 -42.26 12.93
C ALA A 324 0.19 -42.26 14.12
N GLY A 325 0.53 -42.90 15.25
CA GLY A 325 -0.25 -42.87 16.49
C GLY A 325 -1.75 -43.19 16.29
N PRO A 326 -2.68 -42.35 16.79
CA PRO A 326 -4.12 -42.59 16.67
C PRO A 326 -4.63 -42.50 15.22
N TYR A 327 -3.87 -41.89 14.31
CA TYR A 327 -4.27 -41.66 12.92
C TYR A 327 -3.80 -42.76 11.96
N ALA A 328 -3.16 -43.84 12.44
CA ALA A 328 -2.63 -44.91 11.61
C ALA A 328 -3.67 -45.54 10.64
N GLY A 329 -4.95 -45.59 11.02
CA GLY A 329 -6.03 -46.04 10.14
C GLY A 329 -6.22 -45.11 8.93
N GLU A 330 -6.20 -43.81 9.17
CA GLU A 330 -6.36 -42.79 8.13
C GLU A 330 -5.12 -42.68 7.24
N VAL A 331 -3.92 -42.66 7.82
CA VAL A 331 -2.64 -42.66 7.07
C VAL A 331 -2.57 -43.85 6.11
N ARG A 332 -3.02 -45.04 6.53
CA ARG A 332 -3.11 -46.23 5.65
C ARG A 332 -4.08 -46.03 4.49
N SER A 333 -5.22 -45.38 4.73
CA SER A 333 -6.19 -45.03 3.69
C SER A 333 -5.61 -44.04 2.68
N LEU A 334 -4.94 -42.98 3.15
CA LEU A 334 -4.28 -41.96 2.32
C LEU A 334 -3.18 -42.58 1.46
N ARG A 335 -2.28 -43.37 2.06
CA ARG A 335 -1.26 -44.14 1.33
C ARG A 335 -1.87 -44.99 0.22
N GLY A 336 -2.93 -45.75 0.53
CA GLY A 336 -3.61 -46.58 -0.46
C GLY A 336 -4.28 -45.77 -1.58
N ARG A 337 -4.73 -44.54 -1.31
CA ARG A 337 -5.28 -43.64 -2.34
C ARG A 337 -4.19 -43.11 -3.26
N LEU A 338 -3.04 -42.70 -2.72
CA LEU A 338 -1.91 -42.20 -3.51
C LEU A 338 -1.34 -43.29 -4.42
N LEU A 339 -1.15 -44.52 -3.93
CA LEU A 339 -0.73 -45.64 -4.78
C LEU A 339 -1.71 -45.90 -5.94
N ARG A 340 -3.03 -45.81 -5.69
CA ARG A 340 -4.04 -45.94 -6.75
C ARG A 340 -4.06 -44.75 -7.71
N LEU A 341 -3.59 -43.58 -7.30
CA LEU A 341 -3.43 -42.43 -8.18
C LEU A 341 -2.21 -42.63 -9.08
N ALA A 342 -1.08 -43.10 -8.52
CA ALA A 342 0.17 -43.33 -9.27
C ALA A 342 0.03 -44.33 -10.43
N GLU A 343 -0.98 -45.21 -10.38
CA GLU A 343 -1.27 -46.17 -11.44
C GLU A 343 -2.24 -45.64 -12.51
N ARG A 344 -2.82 -44.45 -12.31
CA ARG A 344 -3.83 -43.87 -13.21
C ARG A 344 -3.20 -42.88 -14.17
N PRO A 345 -3.59 -42.91 -15.45
CA PRO A 345 -3.23 -41.84 -16.38
C PRO A 345 -3.92 -40.52 -16.01
N ALA A 346 -3.26 -39.40 -16.32
CA ALA A 346 -3.68 -38.03 -16.03
C ALA A 346 -4.68 -37.47 -17.04
#